data_AF-A0A087VRF0-F1
#
_entry.id   AF-A0A087VRF0-F1
#
_cell.length_a   1.000
_cell.length_b   1.000
_cell.length_c   1.000
_cell.angle_alpha   90.00
_cell.angle_beta   90.00
_cell.angle_gamma   90.00
#
_symmetry.space_group_name_H-M   'P 1'
#
loop_
_entity.id
_entity.type
_entity.pdbx_description
1 polymer ?
#
loop_
_entity_poly.entity_id
_entity_poly.type
_entity_poly.pdbx_seq_one_letter_code
_entity_poly.pdbx_strand_id
1 'polypeptide(L)'
;WLAVFAFALLPIAGLGQYRLQWPGTWCFISTGDSHLTGSLVFASTFAILGLLSLVVTVACNLATIEALVSRCRTKATASRSSKQWGRIAMETLIQLLGIMCVLSACWSPLLVTMLKMIFSHTSLEHCKQFSGDAQSSELHRECNFFLTAVRLASLNQILDPWVYLLLRKILLQKFCQAANAVSKCSNNEWKERSITLSEEIRRTAA
;
A
#
# COMPACT_ATOMS: atom_id res chain seq x y z
N TRP A 1 16.74 13.21 -0.76
CA TRP A 1 17.48 13.03 -2.02
C TRP A 1 18.96 12.76 -1.81
N LEU A 2 19.73 13.68 -1.21
CA LEU A 2 21.17 13.46 -0.99
C LEU A 2 21.50 12.16 -0.22
N ALA A 3 20.80 11.88 0.88
CA ALA A 3 21.00 10.66 1.65
C ALA A 3 20.69 9.37 0.84
N VAL A 4 19.66 9.41 -0.01
CA VAL A 4 19.30 8.27 -0.89
C VAL A 4 20.36 8.06 -1.96
N PHE A 5 20.85 9.14 -2.55
CA PHE A 5 21.93 9.09 -3.54
C PHE A 5 23.23 8.57 -2.93
N ALA A 6 23.62 9.09 -1.77
CA ALA A 6 24.79 8.60 -1.03
C ALA A 6 24.66 7.11 -0.69
N PHE A 7 23.49 6.68 -0.21
CA PHE A 7 23.21 5.28 0.06
C PHE A 7 23.33 4.41 -1.21
N ALA A 8 22.77 4.85 -2.33
CA ALA A 8 22.84 4.12 -3.61
C ALA A 8 24.27 3.99 -4.16
N LEU A 9 25.18 4.89 -3.79
CA LEU A 9 26.60 4.85 -4.19
C LEU A 9 27.48 4.03 -3.24
N LEU A 10 26.97 3.54 -2.11
CA LEU A 10 27.75 2.71 -1.16
C LEU A 10 28.45 1.51 -1.81
N PRO A 11 27.85 0.80 -2.79
CA PRO A 11 28.54 -0.28 -3.49
C PRO A 11 29.79 0.17 -4.26
N ILE A 12 29.83 1.42 -4.74
CA ILE A 12 31.00 1.98 -5.43
C ILE A 12 32.13 2.26 -4.42
N ALA A 13 31.77 2.62 -3.18
CA ALA A 13 32.72 2.78 -2.08
C ALA A 13 33.17 1.43 -1.46
N GLY A 14 32.72 0.29 -2.01
CA GLY A 14 33.10 -1.06 -1.55
C GLY A 14 32.17 -1.66 -0.49
N LEU A 15 31.08 -0.99 -0.13
CA LEU A 15 30.08 -1.47 0.84
C LEU A 15 28.84 -2.01 0.10
N GLY A 16 28.90 -3.29 -0.25
CA GLY A 16 27.85 -4.01 -0.97
C GLY A 16 28.12 -4.14 -2.47
N GLN A 17 27.26 -4.88 -3.17
CA GLN A 17 27.40 -5.13 -4.62
C GLN A 17 26.04 -5.16 -5.32
N TYR A 18 25.99 -4.56 -6.52
CA TYR A 18 24.92 -4.79 -7.48
C TYR A 18 25.29 -5.98 -8.37
N ARG A 19 24.41 -6.97 -8.46
CA ARG A 19 24.60 -8.15 -9.30
C ARG A 19 23.39 -8.33 -10.22
N LEU A 20 23.64 -8.97 -11.35
CA LEU A 20 22.59 -9.40 -12.26
C LEU A 20 21.75 -10.49 -11.58
N GLN A 21 20.43 -10.30 -11.56
CA GLN A 21 19.49 -11.19 -10.90
C GLN A 21 18.66 -12.00 -11.88
N TRP A 22 18.15 -13.15 -11.44
CA TRP A 22 17.26 -14.00 -12.25
C TRP A 22 16.08 -13.21 -12.83
N PRO A 23 15.75 -13.34 -14.13
CA PRO A 23 16.26 -14.31 -15.10
C PRO A 23 17.52 -13.87 -15.87
N GLY A 24 18.16 -12.76 -15.48
CA GLY A 24 19.34 -12.21 -16.16
C GLY A 24 19.09 -10.87 -16.88
N THR A 25 17.97 -10.21 -16.62
CA THR A 25 17.55 -8.99 -17.35
C THR A 25 17.61 -7.72 -16.52
N TRP A 26 18.04 -7.80 -15.26
CA TRP A 26 18.01 -6.67 -14.34
C TRP A 26 19.07 -6.81 -13.25
N CYS A 27 19.57 -5.68 -12.76
CA CYS A 27 20.57 -5.61 -11.70
C CYS A 27 19.95 -5.14 -10.40
N PHE A 28 20.33 -5.78 -9.29
CA PHE A 28 19.84 -5.40 -7.98
C PHE A 28 20.84 -5.76 -6.89
N ILE A 29 20.54 -5.33 -5.66
CA ILE A 29 21.36 -5.58 -4.48
C ILE A 29 21.55 -7.10 -4.32
N SER A 30 22.80 -7.54 -4.17
CA SER A 30 23.11 -8.94 -3.88
C SER A 30 22.77 -9.27 -2.43
N THR A 31 21.93 -10.29 -2.21
CA THR A 31 21.56 -10.82 -0.88
C THR A 31 22.31 -12.11 -0.53
N GLY A 32 23.10 -12.67 -1.45
CA GLY A 32 23.57 -14.07 -1.40
C GLY A 32 25.04 -14.31 -1.07
N ASP A 33 25.92 -13.31 -1.19
CA ASP A 33 27.36 -13.50 -0.99
C ASP A 33 27.73 -13.37 0.50
N SER A 34 27.72 -14.50 1.22
CA SER A 34 28.18 -14.62 2.62
C SER A 34 29.66 -14.24 2.83
N HIS A 35 30.43 -14.12 1.75
CA HIS A 35 31.85 -13.78 1.79
C HIS A 35 32.12 -12.28 1.98
N LEU A 36 31.12 -11.40 1.83
CA LEU A 36 31.23 -9.96 2.13
C LEU A 36 30.11 -9.52 3.08
N THR A 37 30.45 -9.33 4.35
CA THR A 37 29.58 -8.70 5.38
C THR A 37 28.95 -7.39 4.88
N GLY A 38 29.65 -6.65 4.02
CA GLY A 38 29.15 -5.41 3.43
C GLY A 38 27.87 -5.57 2.59
N SER A 39 27.72 -6.66 1.83
CA SER A 39 26.51 -6.91 1.01
C SER A 39 25.29 -7.21 1.88
N LEU A 40 25.49 -8.01 2.93
CA LEU A 40 24.44 -8.31 3.90
C LEU A 40 23.98 -7.06 4.63
N VAL A 41 24.92 -6.24 5.11
CA VAL A 41 24.62 -4.97 5.80
C VAL A 41 23.88 -4.04 4.85
N PHE A 42 24.36 -3.86 3.63
CA PHE A 42 23.73 -2.98 2.64
C PHE A 42 22.30 -3.41 2.29
N ALA A 43 22.10 -4.70 2.01
CA ALA A 43 20.76 -5.25 1.72
C ALA A 43 19.81 -5.15 2.91
N SER A 44 20.31 -5.43 4.13
CA SER A 44 19.53 -5.33 5.36
C SER A 44 19.13 -3.89 5.63
N THR A 45 20.06 -2.94 5.50
CA THR A 45 19.77 -1.51 5.67
C THR A 45 18.72 -1.04 4.66
N PHE A 46 18.81 -1.46 3.39
CA PHE A 46 17.79 -1.14 2.39
C PHE A 46 16.40 -1.65 2.80
N ALA A 47 16.30 -2.94 3.19
CA ALA A 47 15.04 -3.55 3.57
C ALA A 47 14.44 -2.91 4.83
N ILE A 48 15.25 -2.66 5.86
CA ILE A 48 14.82 -2.06 7.13
C ILE A 48 14.40 -0.61 6.92
N LEU A 49 15.21 0.21 6.24
CA LEU A 49 14.84 1.61 5.97
C LEU A 49 13.57 1.72 5.13
N GLY A 50 13.40 0.85 4.13
CA GLY A 50 12.18 0.77 3.34
C GLY A 50 10.96 0.43 4.19
N LEU A 51 11.07 -0.58 5.06
CA LEU A 51 9.96 -1.00 5.92
C LEU A 51 9.61 0.06 6.96
N LEU A 52 10.63 0.68 7.59
CA LEU A 52 10.44 1.79 8.50
C LEU A 52 9.75 2.97 7.81
N SER A 53 10.16 3.28 6.58
CA SER A 53 9.50 4.33 5.78
C SER A 53 8.03 4.01 5.52
N LEU A 54 7.69 2.75 5.19
CA LEU A 54 6.30 2.33 5.05
C LEU A 54 5.50 2.49 6.34
N VAL A 55 6.04 2.02 7.47
CA VAL A 55 5.39 2.11 8.78
C VAL A 55 5.14 3.56 9.18
N VAL A 56 6.16 4.42 9.04
CA VAL A 56 6.03 5.85 9.32
C VAL A 56 4.97 6.49 8.42
N THR A 57 4.97 6.16 7.13
CA THR A 57 3.97 6.67 6.17
C THR A 57 2.55 6.27 6.59
N VAL A 58 2.34 4.99 6.93
CA VAL A 58 1.04 4.48 7.39
C VAL A 58 0.61 5.17 8.68
N ALA A 59 1.51 5.29 9.67
CA ALA A 59 1.21 5.94 10.95
C ALA A 59 0.85 7.42 10.78
N CYS A 60 1.62 8.16 9.97
CA CYS A 60 1.35 9.57 9.68
C CYS A 60 0.03 9.76 8.92
N ASN A 61 -0.26 8.88 7.94
CA ASN A 61 -1.51 8.92 7.19
C ASN A 61 -2.71 8.61 8.11
N LEU A 62 -2.59 7.62 9.00
CA LEU A 62 -3.63 7.29 9.97
C LEU A 62 -3.87 8.43 10.96
N ALA A 63 -2.82 9.06 11.48
CA ALA A 63 -2.95 10.23 12.35
C ALA A 63 -3.65 11.40 11.64
N THR A 64 -3.36 11.60 10.35
CA THR A 64 -4.03 12.62 9.52
C THR A 64 -5.51 12.29 9.32
N ILE A 65 -5.83 11.01 9.08
CA ILE A 65 -7.21 10.52 8.96
C ILE A 65 -7.97 10.76 10.26
N GLU A 66 -7.43 10.35 11.40
CA GLU A 66 -8.03 10.54 12.73
C GLU A 66 -8.26 12.03 13.05
N ALA A 67 -7.27 12.88 12.79
CA ALA A 67 -7.39 14.32 12.99
C ALA A 67 -8.48 14.93 12.09
N LEU A 68 -8.59 14.46 10.85
CA LEU A 68 -9.58 14.93 9.90
C LEU A 68 -11.00 14.46 10.28
N VAL A 69 -11.16 13.21 10.69
CA VAL A 69 -12.43 12.65 11.19
C VAL A 69 -12.87 13.35 12.46
N SER A 70 -11.97 13.55 13.42
CA SER A 70 -12.26 14.28 14.67
C SER A 70 -12.77 15.69 14.37
N ARG A 71 -12.05 16.45 13.52
CA ARG A 71 -12.49 17.80 13.11
C ARG A 71 -13.80 17.80 12.33
N CYS A 72 -14.07 16.79 11.50
CA CYS A 72 -15.37 16.61 10.84
C CYS A 72 -16.50 16.39 11.84
N ARG A 73 -16.30 15.57 12.87
CA ARG A 73 -17.29 15.35 13.92
C ARG A 73 -17.58 16.62 14.72
N THR A 74 -16.56 17.42 15.04
CA THR A 74 -16.74 18.68 15.78
C THR A 74 -17.43 19.78 14.96
N LYS A 75 -17.23 19.82 13.64
CA LYS A 75 -17.82 20.84 12.74
C LYS A 75 -19.17 20.45 12.13
N ALA A 76 -19.57 19.19 12.19
CA ALA A 76 -20.88 18.74 11.70
C ALA A 76 -22.06 19.41 12.41
N THR A 77 -21.85 19.95 13.61
CA THR A 77 -22.84 20.70 14.41
C THR A 77 -23.03 22.16 13.96
N ALA A 78 -22.18 22.69 13.06
CA ALA A 78 -22.18 24.10 12.68
C ALA A 78 -22.37 24.31 11.14
N SER A 79 -23.63 24.38 10.69
CA SER A 79 -24.12 25.05 9.45
C SER A 79 -23.67 24.52 8.06
N ARG A 80 -24.43 24.94 7.01
CA ARG A 80 -24.40 24.54 5.58
C ARG A 80 -23.02 24.57 4.89
N SER A 81 -22.04 25.31 5.40
CA SER A 81 -20.64 25.31 4.93
C SER A 81 -19.95 23.95 5.15
N SER A 82 -20.44 23.14 6.10
CA SER A 82 -19.90 21.81 6.42
C SER A 82 -20.03 20.80 5.27
N LYS A 83 -20.98 20.97 4.34
CA LYS A 83 -21.18 20.03 3.22
C LYS A 83 -20.06 20.08 2.17
N GLN A 84 -19.58 21.28 1.84
CA GLN A 84 -18.48 21.45 0.90
C GLN A 84 -17.15 21.03 1.55
N TRP A 85 -16.96 21.38 2.83
CA TRP A 85 -15.78 21.01 3.58
C TRP A 85 -15.69 19.50 3.86
N GLY A 86 -16.83 18.84 4.15
CA GLY A 86 -16.91 17.39 4.28
C GLY A 86 -16.60 16.64 2.99
N ARG A 87 -16.94 17.20 1.82
CA ARG A 87 -16.57 16.63 0.51
C ARG A 87 -15.05 16.68 0.30
N ILE A 88 -14.42 17.83 0.57
CA ILE A 88 -12.97 18.00 0.45
C ILE A 88 -12.23 17.10 1.46
N ALA A 89 -12.74 17.00 2.70
CA ALA A 89 -12.18 16.11 3.71
C ALA A 89 -12.27 14.64 3.28
N MET A 90 -13.42 14.18 2.79
CA MET A 90 -13.58 12.81 2.29
C MET A 90 -12.72 12.52 1.07
N GLU A 91 -12.54 13.48 0.17
CA GLU A 91 -11.63 13.36 -0.97
C GLU A 91 -10.18 13.13 -0.51
N THR A 92 -9.70 13.95 0.43
CA THR A 92 -8.37 13.78 1.03
C THR A 92 -8.24 12.45 1.79
N LEU A 93 -9.26 12.02 2.53
CA LEU A 93 -9.26 10.75 3.25
C LEU A 93 -9.11 9.56 2.29
N ILE A 94 -9.94 9.53 1.25
CA ILE A 94 -9.91 8.46 0.24
C ILE A 94 -8.55 8.46 -0.48
N GLN A 95 -8.03 9.64 -0.83
CA GLN A 95 -6.72 9.77 -1.47
C GLN A 95 -5.58 9.26 -0.59
N LEU A 96 -5.54 9.65 0.69
CA LEU A 96 -4.52 9.17 1.63
C LEU A 96 -4.61 7.65 1.82
N LEU A 97 -5.82 7.11 1.94
CA LEU A 97 -6.04 5.67 2.05
C LEU A 97 -5.58 4.93 0.79
N GLY A 98 -5.92 5.44 -0.40
CA GLY A 98 -5.54 4.86 -1.67
C GLY A 98 -4.02 4.84 -1.89
N ILE A 99 -3.35 5.96 -1.65
CA ILE A 99 -1.88 6.05 -1.74
C ILE A 99 -1.23 5.10 -0.74
N MET A 100 -1.71 5.08 0.51
CA MET A 100 -1.19 4.17 1.55
C MET A 100 -1.34 2.69 1.16
N CYS A 101 -2.50 2.29 0.64
CA CYS A 101 -2.75 0.92 0.20
C CYS A 101 -1.86 0.52 -0.98
N VAL A 102 -1.73 1.38 -1.99
CA VAL A 102 -0.92 1.10 -3.18
C VAL A 102 0.56 1.02 -2.81
N LEU A 103 1.06 2.01 -2.05
CA LEU A 103 2.45 2.03 -1.60
C LEU A 103 2.80 0.75 -0.81
N SER A 104 1.92 0.35 0.12
CA SER A 104 2.12 -0.85 0.93
C SER A 104 2.04 -2.12 0.08
N ALA A 105 1.04 -2.25 -0.80
CA ALA A 105 0.85 -3.44 -1.64
C ALA A 105 2.00 -3.63 -2.64
N CYS A 106 2.58 -2.55 -3.15
CA CYS A 106 3.68 -2.61 -4.11
C CYS A 106 5.04 -2.87 -3.43
N TRP A 107 5.35 -2.18 -2.32
CA TRP A 107 6.68 -2.23 -1.72
C TRP A 107 6.83 -3.29 -0.62
N SER A 108 5.78 -3.58 0.16
CA SER A 108 5.85 -4.54 1.27
C SER A 108 6.30 -5.94 0.81
N PRO A 109 5.75 -6.52 -0.28
CA PRO A 109 6.19 -7.84 -0.74
C PRO A 109 7.69 -7.90 -1.02
N LEU A 110 8.25 -6.85 -1.65
CA LEU A 110 9.69 -6.81 -1.97
C LEU A 110 10.53 -6.77 -0.69
N LEU A 111 10.22 -5.84 0.21
CA LEU A 111 10.99 -5.60 1.43
C LEU A 111 10.92 -6.81 2.39
N VAL A 112 9.73 -7.40 2.56
CA VAL A 112 9.54 -8.59 3.40
C VAL A 112 10.27 -9.80 2.82
N THR A 113 10.20 -10.01 1.49
CA THR A 113 10.90 -11.13 0.85
C THR A 113 12.41 -10.98 0.98
N MET A 114 12.96 -9.78 0.75
CA MET A 114 14.38 -9.51 0.97
C MET A 114 14.81 -9.82 2.41
N LEU A 115 14.05 -9.30 3.38
CA LEU A 115 14.34 -9.50 4.79
C LEU A 115 14.27 -10.97 5.18
N LYS A 116 13.29 -11.70 4.65
CA LYS A 116 13.18 -13.16 4.83
C LYS A 116 14.39 -13.90 4.27
N MET A 117 14.84 -13.59 3.05
CA MET A 117 16.03 -14.21 2.46
C MET A 117 17.28 -13.96 3.30
N ILE A 118 17.44 -12.74 3.82
CA ILE A 118 18.55 -12.34 4.68
C ILE A 118 18.54 -13.15 5.99
N PHE A 119 17.40 -13.27 6.68
CA PHE A 119 17.32 -13.95 7.98
C PHE A 119 17.26 -15.48 7.90
N SER A 120 16.70 -16.04 6.83
CA SER A 120 16.62 -17.49 6.64
C SER A 120 17.95 -18.10 6.18
N HIS A 121 18.98 -17.28 5.91
CA HIS A 121 20.25 -17.71 5.29
C HIS A 121 20.07 -18.45 3.94
N THR A 122 18.87 -18.39 3.33
CA THR A 122 18.62 -18.90 1.99
C THR A 122 19.20 -17.88 1.00
N SER A 123 20.47 -18.07 0.66
CA SER A 123 21.16 -17.21 -0.30
C SER A 123 20.51 -17.36 -1.68
N LEU A 124 20.26 -16.21 -2.32
CA LEU A 124 19.83 -16.10 -3.72
C LEU A 124 20.85 -16.71 -4.72
N GLU A 125 22.03 -17.14 -4.25
CA GLU A 125 23.02 -17.89 -5.02
C GLU A 125 22.44 -19.18 -5.63
N HIS A 126 21.39 -19.75 -5.02
CA HIS A 126 20.72 -20.93 -5.58
C HIS A 126 20.02 -20.67 -6.92
N CYS A 127 19.68 -19.42 -7.26
CA CYS A 127 19.08 -19.10 -8.56
C CYS A 127 20.09 -18.86 -9.68
N LYS A 128 21.39 -18.96 -9.36
CA LYS A 128 22.50 -18.84 -10.30
C LYS A 128 23.01 -20.20 -10.77
N GLN A 129 22.89 -21.24 -9.94
CA GLN A 129 23.35 -22.61 -10.24
C GLN A 129 22.29 -23.39 -11.04
N PHE A 130 21.99 -22.97 -12.26
CA PHE A 130 21.02 -23.67 -13.13
C PHE A 130 21.73 -24.67 -14.03
N SER A 131 22.12 -25.83 -13.47
CA SER A 131 22.62 -27.01 -14.19
C SER A 131 22.58 -28.25 -13.26
N GLY A 132 21.41 -28.87 -13.06
CA GLY A 132 21.34 -30.21 -12.45
C GLY A 132 20.16 -30.46 -11.50
N ASP A 133 19.21 -31.26 -11.98
CA ASP A 133 18.28 -32.20 -11.34
C ASP A 133 17.56 -31.93 -9.99
N ALA A 134 16.24 -32.17 -10.06
CA ALA A 134 15.28 -32.65 -9.04
C ALA A 134 15.01 -31.83 -7.76
N GLN A 135 15.86 -30.87 -7.36
CA GLN A 135 15.60 -29.96 -6.21
C GLN A 135 15.16 -28.55 -6.66
N SER A 136 14.55 -28.44 -7.85
CA SER A 136 14.40 -27.18 -8.58
C SER A 136 13.06 -26.46 -8.40
N SER A 137 11.99 -27.14 -7.95
CA SER A 137 10.63 -26.55 -8.02
C SER A 137 10.35 -25.51 -6.92
N GLU A 138 10.76 -25.78 -5.68
CA GLU A 138 10.51 -24.88 -4.55
C GLU A 138 11.36 -23.60 -4.64
N LEU A 139 12.64 -23.75 -5.03
CA LEU A 139 13.55 -22.63 -5.23
C LEU A 139 13.16 -21.75 -6.43
N HIS A 140 12.72 -22.38 -7.52
CA HIS A 140 12.18 -21.66 -8.67
C HIS A 140 10.96 -20.83 -8.27
N ARG A 141 10.10 -21.34 -7.38
CA ARG A 141 8.96 -20.60 -6.84
C ARG A 141 9.41 -19.36 -6.05
N GLU A 142 10.43 -19.47 -5.22
CA GLU A 142 10.96 -18.34 -4.44
C GLU A 142 11.55 -17.23 -5.33
N CYS A 143 12.30 -17.59 -6.38
CA CYS A 143 12.84 -16.60 -7.31
C CYS A 143 11.78 -15.96 -8.21
N ASN A 144 10.78 -16.72 -8.64
CA ASN A 144 9.62 -16.15 -9.33
C ASN A 144 8.83 -15.21 -8.41
N PHE A 145 8.67 -15.57 -7.13
CA PHE A 145 8.00 -14.72 -6.15
C PHE A 145 8.77 -13.42 -5.93
N PHE A 146 10.09 -13.48 -5.80
CA PHE A 146 10.94 -12.30 -5.69
C PHE A 146 10.86 -11.41 -6.94
N LEU A 147 10.93 -12.00 -8.14
CA LEU A 147 10.75 -11.24 -9.38
C LEU A 147 9.36 -10.58 -9.43
N THR A 148 8.33 -11.29 -9.00
CA THR A 148 6.97 -10.76 -8.92
C THR A 148 6.89 -9.59 -7.95
N ALA A 149 7.54 -9.68 -6.79
CA ALA A 149 7.62 -8.60 -5.83
C ALA A 149 8.33 -7.35 -6.38
N VAL A 150 9.42 -7.53 -7.14
CA VAL A 150 10.12 -6.42 -7.82
C VAL A 150 9.24 -5.78 -8.89
N ARG A 151 8.52 -6.60 -9.67
CA ARG A 151 7.55 -6.11 -10.66
C ARG A 151 6.44 -5.31 -9.99
N LEU A 152 5.90 -5.79 -8.87
CA LEU A 152 4.91 -5.07 -8.07
C LEU A 152 5.47 -3.73 -7.54
N ALA A 153 6.70 -3.72 -7.04
CA ALA A 153 7.35 -2.49 -6.61
C ALA A 153 7.51 -1.48 -7.76
N SER A 154 7.85 -1.95 -8.96
CA SER A 154 7.99 -1.13 -10.17
C SER A 154 6.65 -0.60 -10.70
N LEU A 155 5.55 -1.30 -10.42
CA LEU A 155 4.20 -0.81 -10.73
C LEU A 155 3.83 0.39 -9.85
N ASN A 156 4.45 0.58 -8.68
CA ASN A 156 4.18 1.74 -7.82
C ASN A 156 4.41 3.06 -8.55
N GLN A 157 5.52 3.18 -9.28
CA GLN A 157 5.87 4.41 -10.00
C GLN A 157 4.88 4.72 -11.14
N ILE A 158 4.25 3.69 -11.70
CA ILE A 158 3.21 3.85 -12.71
C ILE A 158 1.91 4.24 -12.02
N LEU A 159 1.53 3.50 -10.97
CA LEU A 159 0.27 3.68 -10.26
C LEU A 159 0.19 5.01 -9.50
N ASP A 160 1.31 5.57 -9.02
CA ASP A 160 1.31 6.78 -8.19
C ASP A 160 0.61 7.99 -8.86
N PRO A 161 0.93 8.38 -10.12
CA PRO A 161 0.15 9.35 -10.88
C PRO A 161 -1.32 8.97 -11.07
N TRP A 162 -1.59 7.70 -11.39
CA TRP A 162 -2.95 7.23 -11.66
C TRP A 162 -3.81 7.19 -10.40
N VAL A 163 -3.26 6.85 -9.25
CA VAL A 163 -3.97 6.84 -7.96
C VAL A 163 -4.39 8.25 -7.62
N TYR A 164 -3.49 9.22 -7.77
CA TYR A 164 -3.84 10.63 -7.60
C TYR A 164 -4.95 11.07 -8.57
N LEU A 165 -4.85 10.71 -9.85
CA LEU A 165 -5.80 11.13 -10.89
C LEU A 165 -7.18 10.42 -10.82
N LEU A 166 -7.19 9.11 -10.59
CA LEU A 166 -8.37 8.24 -10.58
C LEU A 166 -9.18 8.40 -9.29
N LEU A 167 -8.51 8.51 -8.13
CA LEU A 167 -9.22 8.76 -6.86
C LEU A 167 -9.86 10.14 -6.86
N ARG A 168 -9.17 11.16 -7.41
CA ARG A 168 -9.65 12.54 -7.44
C ARG A 168 -10.93 12.73 -8.26
N LYS A 169 -11.09 12.04 -9.39
CA LYS A 169 -12.23 12.28 -10.30
C LYS A 169 -13.30 11.18 -10.32
N ILE A 170 -12.92 9.91 -10.43
CA ILE A 170 -13.87 8.85 -10.82
C ILE A 170 -14.45 8.15 -9.60
N LEU A 171 -13.60 7.78 -8.63
CA LEU A 171 -14.06 7.05 -7.46
C LEU A 171 -14.84 7.94 -6.50
N LEU A 172 -14.49 9.22 -6.33
CA LEU A 172 -15.31 10.16 -5.55
C LEU A 172 -16.71 10.36 -6.14
N GLN A 173 -16.82 10.54 -7.46
CA GLN A 173 -18.13 10.65 -8.10
C GLN A 173 -18.94 9.37 -7.95
N LYS A 174 -18.32 8.21 -8.18
CA LYS A 174 -19.00 6.91 -8.09
C LYS A 174 -19.35 6.51 -6.66
N PHE A 175 -18.48 6.80 -5.69
CA PHE A 175 -18.70 6.50 -4.28
C PHE A 175 -19.73 7.46 -3.67
N CYS A 176 -19.70 8.76 -4.01
CA CYS A 176 -20.78 9.66 -3.61
C CYS A 176 -22.12 9.28 -4.27
N GLN A 177 -22.14 8.82 -5.52
CA GLN A 177 -23.36 8.33 -6.17
C GLN A 177 -23.88 7.05 -5.49
N ALA A 178 -23.00 6.09 -5.20
CA ALA A 178 -23.36 4.84 -4.53
C ALA A 178 -23.81 5.08 -3.08
N ALA A 179 -23.07 5.88 -2.30
CA ALA A 179 -23.43 6.23 -0.93
C ALA A 179 -24.74 7.01 -0.86
N ASN A 180 -24.99 7.94 -1.81
CA ASN A 180 -26.28 8.61 -1.91
C ASN A 180 -27.40 7.65 -2.30
N ALA A 181 -27.16 6.69 -3.19
CA ALA A 181 -28.16 5.69 -3.56
C ALA A 181 -28.53 4.77 -2.37
N VAL A 182 -27.54 4.31 -1.61
CA VAL A 182 -27.73 3.49 -0.41
C VAL A 182 -28.40 4.29 0.71
N SER A 183 -27.99 5.54 0.93
CA SER A 183 -28.64 6.44 1.89
C SER A 183 -30.10 6.72 1.52
N LYS A 184 -30.40 6.89 0.23
CA LYS A 184 -31.77 7.13 -0.24
C LYS A 184 -32.64 5.88 -0.08
N CYS A 185 -32.12 4.69 -0.35
CA CYS A 185 -32.81 3.43 -0.04
C CYS A 185 -33.12 3.31 1.45
N SER A 186 -32.12 3.55 2.32
CA SER A 186 -32.30 3.43 3.76
C SER A 186 -33.31 4.46 4.33
N ASN A 187 -33.29 5.71 3.86
CA ASN A 187 -34.27 6.72 4.27
C ASN A 187 -35.68 6.41 3.75
N ASN A 188 -35.81 5.85 2.55
CA ASN A 188 -37.10 5.45 2.00
C ASN A 188 -37.70 4.30 2.81
N GLU A 189 -36.90 3.28 3.16
CA GLU A 189 -37.35 2.17 4.01
C GLU A 189 -37.81 2.64 5.41
N TRP A 190 -37.10 3.59 6.02
CA TRP A 190 -37.49 4.15 7.32
C TRP A 190 -38.78 4.98 7.22
N LYS A 191 -38.91 5.79 6.17
CA LYS A 191 -40.11 6.62 5.95
C LYS A 191 -41.33 5.75 5.67
N GLU A 192 -41.19 4.71 4.85
CA GLU A 192 -42.25 3.78 4.51
C GLU A 192 -42.71 3.00 5.75
N ARG A 193 -41.77 2.47 6.55
CA ARG A 193 -42.08 1.78 7.82
C ARG A 193 -42.77 2.69 8.86
N SER A 194 -42.44 3.99 8.89
CA SER A 194 -43.11 4.96 9.77
C SER A 194 -44.57 5.25 9.37
N ILE A 195 -44.85 5.25 8.06
CA ILE A 195 -46.20 5.50 7.53
C ILE A 195 -47.09 4.29 7.81
N THR A 196 -46.59 3.06 7.58
CA THR A 196 -47.35 1.84 7.85
C THR A 196 -47.72 1.71 9.33
N LEU A 197 -46.77 1.97 10.24
CA LEU A 197 -47.01 1.94 11.68
C LEU A 197 -48.08 2.97 12.10
N SER A 198 -48.05 4.17 11.50
CA SER A 198 -49.01 5.22 11.81
C SER A 198 -50.44 4.88 11.34
N GLU A 199 -50.59 4.15 10.23
CA GLU A 199 -51.90 3.67 9.76
C GLU A 199 -52.43 2.51 10.61
N GLU A 200 -51.56 1.59 11.04
CA GLU A 200 -51.91 0.48 11.93
C GLU A 200 -52.45 0.97 13.28
N ILE A 201 -51.78 1.97 13.88
CA ILE A 201 -52.19 2.61 15.14
C ILE A 201 -53.54 3.33 14.96
N ARG A 202 -53.78 3.97 13.81
CA ARG A 202 -55.05 4.64 13.52
C ARG A 202 -56.21 3.66 13.38
N ARG A 203 -55.97 2.46 12.83
CA ARG A 203 -56.99 1.40 12.71
C ARG A 203 -57.30 0.67 14.01
N THR A 204 -56.35 0.63 14.94
CA THR A 204 -56.53 -0.02 16.26
C THR A 204 -57.14 0.92 17.31
N ALA A 205 -57.12 2.23 17.07
CA ALA A 205 -57.71 3.25 17.95
C ALA A 205 -59.12 3.72 17.54
N ALA A 206 -59.68 3.19 16.44
CA ALA A 206 -61.03 3.46 15.95
C ALA A 206 -61.92 2.23 16.14
#